data_AF-A0A956SUU5-F1
#
_entry.id   AF-A0A956SUU5-F1
#
_cell.length_a   1.000
_cell.length_b   1.000
_cell.length_c   1.000
_cell.angle_alpha   90.00
_cell.angle_beta   90.00
_cell.angle_gamma   90.00
#
_symmetry.space_group_name_H-M   'P 1'
#
loop_
_entity.id
_entity.type
_entity.pdbx_description
1 polymer ?
#
loop_
_entity_poly.entity_id
_entity_poly.type
_entity_poly.pdbx_seq_one_letter_code
_entity_poly.pdbx_strand_id
1 'polypeptide(L)' 'MTKRWCLLVTIALTGCGNIESVEPNPAQSGAQVRIDGTGFGDAPGSVQVLYDGAPLAVNAWSPTT' A
#
# COMPACT_ATOMS: atom_id res chain seq x y z
N MET A 1 -26.03 -7.09 19.09
CA MET A 1 -25.96 -5.94 18.18
C MET A 1 -24.51 -5.52 18.04
N THR A 2 -23.76 -6.14 17.13
CA THR A 2 -22.36 -5.78 16.85
C THR A 2 -22.31 -5.34 15.39
N LYS A 3 -22.20 -4.02 15.19
CA LYS A 3 -22.09 -3.39 13.87
C LYS A 3 -20.86 -3.96 13.16
N ARG A 4 -21.09 -4.77 12.12
CA ARG A 4 -20.11 -5.09 11.11
C ARG A 4 -19.81 -3.81 10.33
N TRP A 5 -18.59 -3.32 10.47
CA TRP A 5 -18.02 -2.26 9.64
C TRP A 5 -17.55 -2.83 8.29
N CYS A 6 -18.45 -3.45 7.55
CA CYS A 6 -18.15 -3.95 6.20
C CYS A 6 -19.08 -3.23 5.23
N LEU A 7 -18.57 -2.17 4.60
CA LEU A 7 -19.22 -1.55 3.46
C LEU A 7 -19.06 -2.53 2.28
N LEU A 8 -20.17 -3.02 1.76
CA LEU A 8 -20.22 -3.88 0.57
C LEU A 8 -19.76 -3.11 -0.66
N VAL A 9 -18.51 -3.30 -1.05
CA VAL A 9 -18.02 -3.10 -2.42
C VAL A 9 -17.21 -4.34 -2.76
N THR A 10 -17.72 -5.17 -3.66
CA THR A 10 -17.07 -6.41 -4.08
C THR A 10 -15.92 -6.10 -5.05
N ILE A 11 -14.75 -5.79 -4.49
CA ILE A 11 -13.45 -6.06 -5.13
C ILE A 11 -12.67 -6.84 -4.08
N ALA A 12 -12.26 -8.07 -4.40
CA ALA A 12 -11.47 -8.90 -3.51
C ALA A 12 -10.08 -8.27 -3.35
N LEU A 13 -9.89 -7.46 -2.31
CA LEU A 13 -8.58 -7.23 -1.72
C LEU A 13 -8.48 -8.16 -0.52
N THR A 14 -7.79 -9.28 -0.74
CA THR A 14 -7.44 -10.26 0.28
C THR A 14 -6.65 -9.55 1.37
N GLY A 15 -7.29 -9.36 2.52
CA GLY A 15 -6.64 -8.95 3.76
C GLY A 15 -6.56 -7.44 3.96
N CYS A 16 -6.72 -7.02 5.22
CA CYS A 16 -6.28 -5.71 5.66
C CYS A 16 -4.79 -5.59 5.33
N GLY A 17 -4.45 -4.89 4.25
CA GLY A 17 -3.06 -4.66 3.90
C GLY A 17 -2.37 -3.92 5.05
N ASN A 18 -1.16 -4.34 5.39
CA ASN A 18 -0.40 -3.78 6.49
C ASN A 18 0.93 -3.24 5.97
N ILE A 19 1.30 -2.04 6.39
CA ILE A 19 2.65 -1.50 6.16
C ILE A 19 3.49 -1.87 7.36
N GLU A 20 4.53 -2.66 7.15
CA GLU A 20 5.46 -3.10 8.19
C GLU A 20 6.60 -2.11 8.36
N SER A 21 7.15 -1.59 7.25
CA SER A 21 8.26 -0.64 7.29
C SER A 21 8.30 0.27 6.06
N VAL A 22 8.94 1.43 6.23
CA VAL A 22 9.24 2.39 5.16
C VAL A 22 10.67 2.89 5.36
N GLU A 23 11.53 2.69 4.36
CA GLU A 23 12.94 3.05 4.43
C GLU A 23 13.44 3.60 3.07
N PRO A 24 14.18 4.73 3.04
CA PRO A 24 14.52 5.58 4.17
C PRO A 24 13.38 6.46 4.67
N ASN A 25 13.33 6.67 5.98
CA ASN A 25 12.47 7.67 6.62
C ASN A 25 13.25 8.40 7.74
N PRO A 26 13.63 9.68 7.56
CA PRO A 26 13.24 10.58 6.49
C PRO A 26 14.01 10.36 5.18
N ALA A 27 13.33 10.53 4.05
CA ALA A 27 13.94 10.55 2.72
C ALA A 27 14.13 11.99 2.23
N GLN A 28 15.16 12.22 1.40
CA GLN A 28 15.30 13.47 0.67
C GLN A 28 14.31 13.54 -0.50
N SER A 29 13.94 14.76 -0.92
CA SER A 29 13.10 14.93 -2.11
C SER A 29 13.73 14.28 -3.33
N GLY A 30 12.95 13.49 -4.08
CA GLY A 30 13.42 12.73 -5.24
C GLY A 30 14.12 11.41 -4.92
N ALA A 31 14.33 11.07 -3.64
CA ALA A 31 14.86 9.76 -3.27
C ALA A 31 13.79 8.67 -3.42
N GLN A 32 14.24 7.45 -3.74
CA GLN A 32 13.37 6.29 -3.74
C GLN A 32 13.18 5.77 -2.32
N VAL A 33 11.94 5.47 -1.95
CA VAL A 33 11.59 4.79 -0.69
C VAL A 33 11.11 3.39 -0.99
N ARG A 34 11.48 2.45 -0.12
CA ARG A 34 10.94 1.10 -0.09
C ARG A 34 9.87 1.02 0.99
N ILE A 35 8.75 0.41 0.64
CA ILE A 35 7.65 0.13 1.56
C ILE A 35 7.53 -1.39 1.60
N ASP A 36 7.76 -1.98 2.76
CA ASP A 36 7.53 -3.40 3.00
C ASP A 36 6.23 -3.59 3.78
N GLY A 37 5.48 -4.63 3.42
CA GLY A 37 4.15 -4.85 3.95
C GLY A 37 3.44 -6.01 3.27
N THR A 38 2.17 -6.20 3.57
CA THR A 38 1.31 -7.25 3.00
C THR A 38 0.03 -6.65 2.42
N GLY A 39 -0.65 -7.40 1.54
CA GLY A 39 -1.93 -6.99 0.96
C GLY A 39 -1.84 -5.88 -0.10
N PHE A 40 -0.65 -5.61 -0.64
CA PHE A 40 -0.48 -4.67 -1.76
C PHE A 40 -0.94 -5.25 -3.11
N GLY A 41 -1.08 -6.57 -3.20
CA GLY A 41 -1.47 -7.29 -4.42
C GLY A 41 -0.28 -7.79 -5.24
N ASP A 42 -0.58 -8.64 -6.22
CA ASP A 42 0.44 -9.34 -7.00
C ASP A 42 1.09 -8.45 -8.10
N ALA A 43 0.47 -7.33 -8.43
CA ALA A 43 0.89 -6.45 -9.51
C ALA A 43 0.91 -4.96 -9.12
N PRO A 44 1.84 -4.16 -9.68
CA PRO A 44 1.82 -2.70 -9.54
C PRO A 44 0.48 -2.12 -10.00
N GLY A 45 -0.05 -1.14 -9.28
CA GLY A 45 -1.34 -0.51 -9.56
C GLY A 45 -2.54 -1.16 -8.86
N SER A 46 -2.34 -2.28 -8.16
CA SER A 46 -3.34 -2.86 -7.24
C SER A 46 -3.63 -1.93 -6.04
N VAL A 47 -2.64 -1.12 -5.66
CA VAL A 47 -2.77 -0.03 -4.68
C VAL A 47 -2.09 1.23 -5.22
N GLN A 48 -2.47 2.37 -4.65
CA GLN A 48 -1.89 3.67 -4.95
C GLN A 48 -1.13 4.20 -3.74
N VAL A 49 0.12 4.60 -3.94
CA VAL A 49 0.94 5.24 -2.91
C VAL A 49 0.77 6.75 -3.03
N LEU A 50 0.37 7.39 -1.93
CA LEU A 50 0.16 8.84 -1.84
C LEU A 50 1.14 9.44 -0.83
N TYR A 51 1.74 10.58 -1.17
CA TYR A 51 2.47 11.43 -0.23
C TYR A 51 1.82 12.81 -0.21
N ASP A 52 1.35 13.24 0.95
CA ASP A 52 0.60 14.49 1.14
C ASP A 52 -0.57 14.68 0.14
N GLY A 53 -1.25 13.57 -0.18
CA GLY A 53 -2.35 13.54 -1.15
C GLY A 53 -1.94 13.48 -2.62
N ALA A 54 -0.64 13.55 -2.96
CA ALA A 54 -0.14 13.41 -4.32
C ALA A 54 0.30 11.97 -4.64
N PRO A 55 -0.04 11.41 -5.82
CA PRO A 55 0.41 10.08 -6.23
C PRO A 55 1.93 10.04 -6.44
N LEU A 56 2.55 8.99 -5.91
CA LEU A 56 3.94 8.65 -6.20
C LEU A 56 4.04 7.61 -7.31
N ALA A 57 5.11 7.70 -8.10
CA ALA A 57 5.44 6.67 -9.08
C ALA A 57 5.99 5.42 -8.37
N VAL A 58 5.52 4.24 -8.79
CA VAL A 58 6.01 2.96 -8.29
C VAL A 58 7.06 2.43 -9.27
N ASN A 59 8.34 2.43 -8.87
CA ASN A 59 9.45 2.03 -9.73
C ASN A 59 9.74 0.53 -9.72
N ALA A 60 9.45 -0.15 -8.61
CA ALA A 60 9.71 -1.57 -8.43
C ALA A 60 8.60 -2.20 -7.57
N TRP A 61 8.34 -3.49 -7.80
CA TRP A 61 7.31 -4.24 -7.11
C TRP A 61 7.79 -5.64 -6.79
N SER A 62 7.66 -6.05 -5.54
CA SER A 62 7.88 -7.42 -5.10
C SER A 62 6.68 -7.83 -4.26
N PRO A 63 5.81 -8.73 -4.76
CA PRO A 63 4.64 -9.14 -4.01
C PRO A 63 5.04 -9.99 -2.80
N THR A 64 4.44 -9.65 -1.67
CA THR A 64 4.53 -10.37 -0.38
C THR A 64 3.12 -10.84 -0.04
N THR A 65 2.89 -12.13 -0.22
CA THR A 65 1.66 -12.85 0.20
C THR A 65 1.52 -12.90 1.71
#